data_AF-A0A821GQW6-F1
#
_entry.id   AF-A0A821GQW6-F1
#
_cell.length_a   1.000
_cell.length_b   1.000
_cell.length_c   1.000
_cell.angle_alpha   90.00
_cell.angle_beta   90.00
_cell.angle_gamma   90.00
#
_symmetry.space_group_name_H-M   'P 1'
#
loop_
_entity.id
_entity.type
_entity.pdbx_description
1 polymer ?
#
loop_
_entity_poly.entity_id
_entity_poly.type
_entity_poly.pdbx_seq_one_letter_code
_entity_poly.pdbx_strand_id
1 'polypeptide(L)'
;MSLKDDPFYNNRLYKLLSNRIIYSNELLQRLNSLLHQEPNLATFSHPKEGSYFHIICRNSNGQENIAFRMIYALSNAGANPNLTNAKGNTPLHEVLIRGSVNHGFNLIQALFRVGVDPGIVNHEGKTANTYIKNNPQLTTLYKGYGEGIWAAIESSNIQETERLIKGK
;
A
#
# COMPACT_ATOMS: atom_id res chain seq x y z
N MET A 1 11.89 13.68 -21.78
CA MET A 1 12.72 12.86 -20.88
C MET A 1 12.50 11.40 -21.27
N SER A 2 13.55 10.62 -21.51
CA SER A 2 13.35 9.21 -21.83
C SER A 2 12.97 8.46 -20.55
N LEU A 3 12.22 7.34 -20.66
CA LEU A 3 11.89 6.48 -19.50
C LEU A 3 13.14 6.03 -18.72
N LYS A 4 14.32 6.04 -19.36
CA LYS A 4 15.61 5.64 -18.76
C LYS A 4 16.23 6.71 -17.86
N ASP A 5 15.76 7.95 -17.93
CA ASP A 5 16.33 9.07 -17.15
C ASP A 5 15.48 9.41 -15.91
N ASP A 6 14.30 8.81 -15.78
CA ASP A 6 13.40 9.08 -14.66
C ASP A 6 13.94 8.46 -13.36
N PRO A 7 14.05 9.25 -12.27
CA PRO A 7 14.53 8.75 -10.99
C PRO A 7 13.70 7.58 -10.43
N PHE A 8 12.39 7.55 -10.69
CA PHE A 8 11.52 6.46 -10.25
C PHE A 8 11.89 5.14 -10.94
N TYR A 9 12.08 5.15 -12.26
CA TYR A 9 12.45 3.95 -13.02
C TYR A 9 13.89 3.51 -12.76
N ASN A 10 14.78 4.45 -12.42
CA ASN A 10 16.15 4.14 -12.02
C ASN A 10 16.29 3.66 -10.58
N ASN A 11 15.28 3.91 -9.73
CA ASN A 11 15.25 3.51 -8.33
C ASN A 11 15.40 1.99 -8.18
N ARG A 12 16.23 1.58 -7.21
CA ARG A 12 16.50 0.17 -6.90
C ARG A 12 15.24 -0.58 -6.43
N LEU A 13 14.31 0.10 -5.73
CA LEU A 13 13.01 -0.45 -5.36
C LEU A 13 12.14 -0.72 -6.58
N TYR A 14 12.10 0.18 -7.56
CA TYR A 14 11.35 -0.06 -8.78
C TYR A 14 11.85 -1.34 -9.45
N LYS A 15 13.16 -1.43 -9.70
CA LYS A 15 13.79 -2.60 -10.32
C LYS A 15 13.56 -3.90 -9.53
N LEU A 16 13.51 -3.81 -8.19
CA LEU A 16 13.24 -4.95 -7.31
C LEU A 16 11.78 -5.42 -7.40
N LEU A 17 10.82 -4.48 -7.45
CA LEU A 17 9.38 -4.75 -7.34
C LEU A 17 8.66 -4.91 -8.69
N SER A 18 9.20 -4.33 -9.76
CA SER A 18 8.57 -4.30 -11.09
C SER A 18 8.77 -5.58 -11.90
N ASN A 19 9.75 -6.41 -11.54
CA ASN A 19 9.94 -7.70 -12.16
C ASN A 19 8.74 -8.59 -11.82
N ARG A 20 8.15 -9.27 -12.83
CA ARG A 20 7.03 -10.23 -12.67
C ARG A 20 7.48 -11.47 -11.89
N ILE A 21 7.82 -11.29 -10.62
CA ILE A 21 8.29 -12.31 -9.70
C ILE A 21 7.18 -12.53 -8.67
N ILE A 22 6.96 -13.79 -8.30
CA ILE A 22 6.11 -14.18 -7.17
C ILE A 22 6.70 -13.56 -5.90
N TYR A 23 5.90 -12.81 -5.14
CA TYR A 23 6.41 -12.23 -3.90
C TYR A 23 6.86 -13.32 -2.92
N SER A 24 8.13 -13.27 -2.51
CA SER A 24 8.81 -14.29 -1.71
C SER A 24 9.46 -13.70 -0.46
N ASN A 25 9.82 -14.56 0.49
CA ASN A 25 10.58 -14.16 1.68
C ASN A 25 11.95 -13.57 1.32
N GLU A 26 12.62 -14.11 0.30
CA GLU A 26 13.90 -13.61 -0.17
C GLU A 26 13.77 -12.17 -0.72
N LEU A 27 12.71 -11.92 -1.50
CA LEU A 27 12.43 -10.58 -2.00
C LEU A 27 12.15 -9.60 -0.86
N LEU A 28 11.37 -10.01 0.14
CA LEU A 28 11.10 -9.20 1.33
C LEU A 28 12.38 -8.90 2.12
N GLN A 29 13.29 -9.87 2.26
CA GLN A 29 14.59 -9.64 2.91
C GLN A 29 15.42 -8.61 2.14
N ARG A 30 15.50 -8.75 0.81
CA ARG A 30 16.21 -7.77 -0.05
C ARG A 30 15.59 -6.39 0.02
N LEU A 31 14.27 -6.30 0.05
CA LEU A 31 13.52 -5.05 0.25
C LEU A 31 13.92 -4.40 1.59
N ASN A 32 13.84 -5.16 2.68
CA ASN A 32 14.16 -4.66 4.01
C ASN A 32 15.62 -4.19 4.12
N SER A 33 16.56 -4.97 3.59
CA SER A 33 17.98 -4.58 3.57
C SER A 33 18.20 -3.27 2.82
N LEU A 34 17.51 -3.09 1.69
CA LEU A 34 17.60 -1.87 0.90
C LEU A 34 16.99 -0.65 1.63
N LEU A 35 15.80 -0.81 2.22
CA LEU A 35 15.13 0.25 2.96
C LEU A 35 15.86 0.62 4.26
N HIS A 36 16.56 -0.33 4.88
CA HIS A 36 17.40 -0.05 6.04
C HIS A 36 18.60 0.82 5.68
N GLN A 37 19.21 0.60 4.50
CA GLN A 37 20.33 1.40 4.01
C GLN A 37 19.89 2.75 3.47
N GLU A 38 18.76 2.79 2.75
CA GLU A 38 18.29 3.96 2.00
C GLU A 38 16.76 4.10 2.13
N PRO A 39 16.22 4.53 3.29
CA PRO A 39 14.77 4.57 3.52
C PRO A 39 14.03 5.50 2.56
N ASN A 40 14.66 6.61 2.17
CA ASN A 40 14.11 7.60 1.24
C ASN A 40 13.81 7.03 -0.14
N LEU A 41 14.32 5.84 -0.51
CA LEU A 41 13.95 5.21 -1.77
C LEU A 41 12.45 4.96 -1.86
N ALA A 42 11.75 4.73 -0.74
CA ALA A 42 10.33 4.39 -0.69
C ALA A 42 9.38 5.56 -1.01
N THR A 43 9.86 6.80 -0.94
CA THR A 43 9.04 8.02 -1.08
C THR A 43 8.80 8.42 -2.54
N PHE A 44 9.50 7.77 -3.48
CA PHE A 44 9.41 8.07 -4.90
C PHE A 44 8.06 7.62 -5.46
N SER A 45 7.57 8.38 -6.44
CA SER A 45 6.37 8.07 -7.22
C SER A 45 6.56 8.53 -8.66
N HIS A 46 5.72 8.02 -9.55
CA HIS A 46 5.72 8.43 -10.95
C HIS A 46 4.28 8.65 -11.43
N PRO A 47 3.99 9.68 -12.25
CA PRO A 47 2.62 10.01 -12.65
C PRO A 47 1.86 8.83 -13.26
N LYS A 48 2.52 8.00 -14.07
CA LYS A 48 1.89 6.82 -14.68
C LYS A 48 1.76 5.64 -13.73
N GLU A 49 2.80 5.37 -12.93
CA GLU A 49 2.88 4.13 -12.15
C GLU A 49 2.23 4.25 -10.78
N GLY A 50 2.15 5.47 -10.24
CA GLY A 50 1.92 5.74 -8.84
C GLY A 50 3.17 5.51 -8.01
N SER A 51 2.96 5.17 -6.73
CA SER A 51 4.00 4.76 -5.78
C SER A 51 4.30 3.25 -5.84
N TYR A 52 5.29 2.80 -5.07
CA TYR A 52 5.60 1.37 -4.93
C TYR A 52 4.46 0.54 -4.35
N PHE A 53 3.54 1.14 -3.59
CA PHE A 53 2.32 0.45 -3.16
C PHE A 53 1.45 0.05 -4.36
N HIS A 54 1.36 0.89 -5.40
CA HIS A 54 0.63 0.55 -6.62
C HIS A 54 1.27 -0.62 -7.35
N ILE A 55 2.61 -0.65 -7.43
CA ILE A 55 3.35 -1.77 -8.03
C ILE A 55 3.01 -3.07 -7.28
N ILE A 56 3.06 -3.05 -5.95
CA ILE A 56 2.71 -4.21 -5.11
C ILE A 56 1.26 -4.64 -5.31
N CYS A 57 0.32 -3.70 -5.24
CA CYS A 57 -1.10 -3.99 -5.36
C CYS A 57 -1.49 -4.53 -6.74
N ARG A 58 -0.83 -4.03 -7.80
CA ARG A 58 -1.08 -4.44 -9.18
C ARG A 58 -0.50 -5.82 -9.50
N ASN A 59 0.70 -6.10 -9.01
CA ASN A 59 1.42 -7.33 -9.31
C ASN A 59 1.00 -8.49 -8.39
N SER A 60 0.47 -8.19 -7.20
CA SER A 60 -0.12 -9.21 -6.34
C SER A 60 -1.27 -9.93 -7.04
N ASN A 61 -1.21 -11.26 -7.02
CA ASN A 61 -2.27 -12.15 -7.50
C ASN A 61 -3.22 -12.59 -6.37
N GLY A 62 -3.00 -12.11 -5.15
CA GLY A 62 -3.78 -12.43 -3.95
C GLY A 62 -3.58 -13.85 -3.38
N GLN A 63 -2.77 -14.70 -4.00
CA GLN A 63 -2.40 -15.98 -3.37
C GLN A 63 -1.14 -15.86 -2.50
N GLU A 64 -0.46 -14.72 -2.58
CA GLU A 64 0.82 -14.49 -1.94
C GLU A 64 0.65 -13.96 -0.51
N ASN A 65 0.96 -14.79 0.49
CA ASN A 65 0.91 -14.44 1.91
C ASN A 65 2.06 -13.52 2.37
N ILE A 66 2.63 -12.69 1.49
CA ILE A 66 3.80 -11.86 1.83
C ILE A 66 3.70 -10.41 1.34
N ALA A 67 2.88 -10.12 0.32
CA ALA A 67 2.77 -8.77 -0.26
C ALA A 67 2.43 -7.70 0.79
N PHE A 68 1.59 -8.04 1.75
CA PHE A 68 1.19 -7.15 2.84
C PHE A 68 2.37 -6.73 3.75
N ARG A 69 3.38 -7.60 3.93
CA ARG A 69 4.59 -7.26 4.70
C ARG A 69 5.45 -6.23 3.97
N MET A 70 5.40 -6.23 2.63
CA MET A 70 6.10 -5.23 1.82
C MET A 70 5.43 -3.86 1.93
N ILE A 71 4.09 -3.81 2.05
CA ILE A 71 3.36 -2.57 2.38
C ILE A 71 3.84 -2.01 3.72
N TYR A 72 3.94 -2.84 4.76
CA TYR A 72 4.45 -2.40 6.06
C TYR A 72 5.89 -1.90 5.99
N ALA A 73 6.77 -2.62 5.30
CA ALA A 73 8.17 -2.22 5.14
C ALA A 73 8.31 -0.85 4.46
N LEU A 74 7.61 -0.64 3.34
CA LEU A 74 7.62 0.62 2.62
C LEU A 74 6.98 1.75 3.44
N SER A 75 5.88 1.48 4.14
CA SER A 75 5.21 2.46 5.00
C SER A 75 6.12 2.93 6.14
N ASN A 76 6.81 2.00 6.80
CA ASN A 76 7.80 2.30 7.83
C ASN A 76 8.98 3.11 7.30
N ALA A 77 9.27 3.02 6.00
CA ALA A 77 10.28 3.82 5.32
C ALA A 77 9.75 5.17 4.78
N GLY A 78 8.52 5.56 5.15
CA GLY A 78 7.94 6.86 4.79
C GLY A 78 7.17 6.88 3.47
N ALA A 79 6.84 5.73 2.87
CA ALA A 79 5.97 5.69 1.70
C ALA A 79 4.56 6.19 2.06
N ASN A 80 4.07 7.20 1.32
CA ASN A 80 2.73 7.74 1.50
C ASN A 80 1.66 6.80 0.90
N PRO A 81 0.72 6.26 1.72
CA PRO A 81 -0.33 5.34 1.25
C PRO A 81 -1.38 6.01 0.35
N ASN A 82 -1.50 7.35 0.42
CA ASN A 82 -2.57 8.13 -0.19
C ASN A 82 -2.18 8.74 -1.55
N LEU A 83 -0.99 8.45 -2.04
CA LEU A 83 -0.61 8.84 -3.40
C LEU A 83 -1.55 8.20 -4.43
N THR A 84 -1.77 8.91 -5.53
CA THR A 84 -2.59 8.41 -6.64
C THR A 84 -1.73 8.18 -7.88
N ASN A 85 -2.15 7.24 -8.72
CA ASN A 85 -1.57 7.04 -10.05
C ASN A 85 -2.26 7.91 -11.12
N ALA A 86 -1.91 7.71 -12.40
CA ALA A 86 -2.46 8.46 -13.53
C ALA A 86 -3.99 8.40 -13.69
N LYS A 87 -4.66 7.43 -13.06
CA LYS A 87 -6.12 7.32 -13.05
C LYS A 87 -6.76 8.01 -11.84
N GLY A 88 -5.96 8.64 -10.98
CA GLY A 88 -6.41 9.11 -9.67
C GLY A 88 -6.66 7.97 -8.67
N ASN A 89 -6.31 6.73 -9.03
CA ASN A 89 -6.49 5.59 -8.13
C ASN A 89 -5.44 5.62 -7.04
N THR A 90 -5.85 5.44 -5.78
CA THR A 90 -4.95 5.05 -4.68
C THR A 90 -4.57 3.56 -4.79
N PRO A 91 -3.56 3.07 -4.05
CA PRO A 91 -3.25 1.63 -4.01
C PRO A 91 -4.45 0.77 -3.62
N LEU A 92 -5.32 1.27 -2.74
CA LEU A 92 -6.54 0.56 -2.34
C LEU A 92 -7.54 0.40 -3.51
N HIS A 93 -7.65 1.38 -4.40
CA HIS A 93 -8.46 1.24 -5.61
C HIS A 93 -7.96 0.08 -6.48
N GLU A 94 -6.64 -0.04 -6.67
CA GLU A 94 -6.05 -1.11 -7.50
C GLU A 94 -6.41 -2.51 -6.98
N VAL A 95 -6.43 -2.70 -5.66
CA VAL A 95 -6.80 -4.00 -5.06
C VAL A 95 -8.31 -4.26 -5.21
N LEU A 96 -9.16 -3.27 -4.94
CA LEU A 96 -10.61 -3.44 -4.92
C LEU A 96 -11.22 -3.57 -6.32
N ILE A 97 -10.71 -2.84 -7.32
CA ILE A 97 -11.21 -2.88 -8.71
C ILE A 97 -10.96 -4.25 -9.35
N ARG A 98 -9.89 -4.95 -8.97
CA ARG A 98 -9.56 -6.27 -9.53
C ARG A 98 -10.45 -7.41 -9.01
N GLY A 99 -11.35 -7.13 -8.08
CA GLY A 99 -12.38 -8.08 -7.61
C GLY A 99 -11.85 -9.22 -6.73
N SER A 100 -10.57 -9.21 -6.35
CA SER A 100 -9.94 -10.28 -5.58
C SER A 100 -10.02 -10.09 -4.07
N VAL A 101 -11.14 -9.59 -3.51
CA VAL A 101 -11.22 -9.28 -2.07
C VAL A 101 -10.85 -10.47 -1.18
N ASN A 102 -11.26 -11.68 -1.55
CA ASN A 102 -10.97 -12.89 -0.77
C ASN A 102 -9.48 -13.26 -0.75
N HIS A 103 -8.76 -12.97 -1.84
CA HIS A 103 -7.33 -13.27 -1.99
C HIS A 103 -6.46 -12.07 -1.55
N GLY A 104 -6.99 -10.85 -1.68
CA GLY A 104 -6.32 -9.61 -1.29
C GLY A 104 -6.55 -9.20 0.16
N PHE A 105 -7.24 -10.00 0.99
CA PHE A 105 -7.69 -9.54 2.32
C PHE A 105 -6.56 -9.04 3.21
N ASN A 106 -5.45 -9.79 3.31
CA ASN A 106 -4.27 -9.38 4.10
C ASN A 106 -3.65 -8.09 3.55
N LEU A 107 -3.69 -7.89 2.23
CA LEU A 107 -3.15 -6.70 1.58
C LEU A 107 -4.05 -5.48 1.85
N ILE A 108 -5.38 -5.65 1.78
CA ILE A 108 -6.36 -4.61 2.14
C ILE A 108 -6.23 -4.25 3.62
N GLN A 109 -6.10 -5.24 4.50
CA GLN A 109 -5.86 -5.04 5.92
C GLN A 109 -4.59 -4.22 6.17
N ALA A 110 -3.50 -4.54 5.48
CA ALA A 110 -2.26 -3.78 5.60
C ALA A 110 -2.42 -2.33 5.14
N LEU A 111 -3.10 -2.10 4.01
CA LEU A 111 -3.39 -0.75 3.51
C LEU A 111 -4.23 0.07 4.51
N PHE A 112 -5.28 -0.51 5.11
CA PHE A 112 -6.03 0.16 6.17
C PHE A 112 -5.19 0.45 7.40
N ARG A 113 -4.37 -0.52 7.83
CA ARG A 113 -3.51 -0.34 9.01
C ARG A 113 -2.52 0.80 8.83
N VAL A 114 -1.97 0.99 7.62
CA VAL A 114 -1.05 2.10 7.33
C VAL A 114 -1.75 3.44 7.03
N GLY A 115 -3.09 3.49 7.12
CA GLY A 115 -3.84 4.75 7.01
C GLY A 115 -4.15 5.17 5.58
N VAL A 116 -4.39 4.22 4.67
CA VAL A 116 -4.94 4.59 3.36
C VAL A 116 -6.35 5.19 3.54
N ASP A 117 -6.58 6.35 2.94
CA ASP A 117 -7.88 7.02 2.92
C ASP A 117 -8.75 6.45 1.79
N PRO A 118 -9.85 5.74 2.11
CA PRO A 118 -10.75 5.22 1.10
C PRO A 118 -11.69 6.27 0.48
N GLY A 119 -11.68 7.50 1.00
CA GLY A 119 -12.47 8.64 0.54
C GLY A 119 -11.86 9.39 -0.65
N ILE A 120 -10.60 9.14 -0.99
CA ILE A 120 -9.94 9.78 -2.14
C ILE A 120 -10.70 9.42 -3.43
N VAL A 121 -11.01 10.45 -4.21
CA VAL A 121 -11.78 10.35 -5.45
C VAL A 121 -10.81 10.19 -6.63
N ASN A 122 -11.01 9.15 -7.44
CA ASN A 122 -10.24 8.95 -8.66
C ASN A 122 -10.77 9.80 -9.83
N HIS A 123 -10.13 9.75 -11.00
CA HIS A 123 -10.54 10.53 -12.17
C HIS A 123 -11.90 10.10 -12.77
N GLU A 124 -12.44 8.95 -12.36
CA GLU A 124 -13.80 8.50 -12.71
C GLU A 124 -14.86 8.97 -11.70
N GLY A 125 -14.49 9.78 -10.70
CA GLY A 125 -15.41 10.21 -9.64
C GLY A 125 -15.73 9.12 -8.62
N LYS A 126 -14.98 8.01 -8.59
CA LYS A 126 -15.19 6.88 -7.67
C LYS A 126 -14.26 6.96 -6.47
N THR A 127 -14.72 6.41 -5.36
CA THR A 127 -13.92 6.22 -4.14
C THR A 127 -13.84 4.74 -3.78
N ALA A 128 -12.77 4.33 -3.11
CA ALA A 128 -12.64 2.98 -2.58
C ALA A 128 -13.75 2.67 -1.55
N ASN A 129 -14.28 3.70 -0.87
CA ASN A 129 -15.41 3.63 0.05
C ASN A 129 -16.67 2.99 -0.57
N THR A 130 -16.90 3.15 -1.87
CA THR A 130 -18.04 2.52 -2.55
C THR A 130 -17.98 0.99 -2.45
N TYR A 131 -16.80 0.41 -2.67
CA TYR A 131 -16.56 -1.03 -2.56
C TYR A 131 -16.58 -1.51 -1.10
N ILE A 132 -16.04 -0.71 -0.16
CA ILE A 132 -16.02 -1.03 1.27
C ILE A 132 -17.44 -1.12 1.83
N LYS A 133 -18.28 -0.12 1.55
CA LYS A 133 -19.67 -0.06 2.06
C LYS A 133 -20.53 -1.22 1.55
N ASN A 134 -20.25 -1.70 0.34
CA ASN A 134 -20.95 -2.83 -0.26
C ASN A 134 -20.41 -4.21 0.22
N ASN A 135 -19.41 -4.22 1.11
CA ASN A 135 -18.83 -5.44 1.66
C ASN A 135 -18.76 -5.36 3.21
N PRO A 136 -19.64 -6.07 3.94
CA PRO A 136 -19.69 -6.00 5.41
C PRO A 136 -18.39 -6.38 6.11
N GLN A 137 -17.61 -7.31 5.55
CA GLN A 137 -16.32 -7.71 6.11
C GLN A 137 -15.32 -6.57 5.99
N LEU A 138 -15.23 -5.91 4.83
CA LEU A 138 -14.36 -4.75 4.64
C LEU A 138 -14.80 -3.55 5.48
N THR A 139 -16.11 -3.32 5.61
CA THR A 139 -16.64 -2.27 6.48
C THR A 139 -16.22 -2.49 7.94
N THR A 140 -16.33 -3.72 8.44
CA THR A 140 -15.93 -4.09 9.80
C THR A 140 -14.42 -4.00 9.99
N LEU A 141 -13.65 -4.36 8.95
CA LEU A 141 -12.20 -4.26 8.94
C LEU A 141 -11.75 -2.80 9.03
N TYR A 142 -12.24 -1.93 8.13
CA TYR A 142 -11.89 -0.51 8.09
C TYR A 142 -12.21 0.21 9.39
N LYS A 143 -13.42 0.01 9.94
CA LYS A 143 -13.79 0.55 11.26
C LYS A 143 -12.84 0.12 12.38
N GLY A 144 -12.23 -1.06 12.26
CA GLY A 144 -11.26 -1.57 13.22
C GLY A 144 -9.88 -0.92 13.15
N TYR A 145 -9.55 -0.23 12.06
CA TYR A 145 -8.27 0.46 11.86
C TYR A 145 -8.38 1.99 11.89
N GLY A 146 -9.57 2.55 11.68
CA GLY A 146 -9.79 3.99 11.70
C GLY A 146 -8.91 4.71 10.67
N GLU A 147 -8.23 5.77 11.08
CA GLU A 147 -7.28 6.53 10.26
C GLU A 147 -5.91 5.84 10.12
N GLY A 148 -5.72 4.67 10.74
CA GLY A 148 -4.48 3.90 10.69
C GLY A 148 -3.48 4.23 11.81
N ILE A 149 -2.40 3.45 11.86
CA ILE A 149 -1.41 3.51 12.94
C ILE A 149 -0.64 4.83 12.98
N TRP A 150 -0.29 5.38 11.82
CA TRP A 150 0.53 6.60 11.75
C TRP A 150 -0.26 7.82 12.23
N ALA A 151 -1.55 7.93 11.89
CA ALA A 151 -2.41 8.99 12.41
C ALA A 151 -2.55 8.91 13.95
N ALA A 152 -2.68 7.70 14.50
CA ALA A 152 -2.72 7.50 15.95
C ALA A 152 -1.41 7.93 16.64
N ILE A 153 -0.26 7.65 16.02
CA ILE A 153 1.06 8.06 16.52
C ILE A 153 1.23 9.58 16.43
N GLU A 154 0.92 10.18 15.28
CA GLU A 154 1.05 11.63 15.02
C GLU A 154 0.16 12.46 15.95
N SER A 155 -1.04 11.97 16.24
CA SER A 155 -1.97 12.60 17.20
C SER A 155 -1.64 12.30 18.67
N SER A 156 -0.56 11.57 18.96
CA SER A 156 -0.18 11.13 20.31
C SER A 156 -1.30 10.35 21.03
N ASN A 157 -2.17 9.66 20.29
CA ASN A 157 -3.21 8.82 20.83
C ASN A 157 -2.62 7.46 21.24
N ILE A 158 -2.04 7.41 22.44
CA ILE A 158 -1.35 6.22 22.98
C ILE A 158 -2.31 5.01 23.05
N GLN A 159 -3.55 5.23 23.49
CA GLN A 159 -4.54 4.17 23.66
C GLN A 159 -4.86 3.51 22.31
N GLU A 160 -5.09 4.30 21.27
CA GLU A 160 -5.35 3.80 19.93
C GLU A 160 -4.11 3.16 19.31
N THR A 161 -2.94 3.75 19.51
CA THR A 161 -1.65 3.19 19.05
C THR A 161 -1.43 1.79 19.63
N GLU A 162 -1.61 1.62 20.95
CA GLU A 162 -1.48 0.33 21.60
C GLU A 162 -2.50 -0.69 21.08
N ARG A 163 -3.77 -0.27 20.91
CA ARG A 163 -4.84 -1.11 20.37
C ARG A 163 -4.49 -1.60 18.97
N LEU A 164 -3.97 -0.72 18.11
CA LEU A 164 -3.59 -1.05 16.74
C LEU A 164 -2.35 -1.96 16.70
N ILE A 165 -1.38 -1.78 17.61
CA ILE A 165 -0.19 -2.65 17.72
C ILE A 165 -0.58 -4.07 18.13
N LYS A 166 -1.32 -4.21 19.24
CA LYS A 166 -1.66 -5.51 19.87
C LYS A 166 -2.54 -6.40 18.98
N GLY A 167 -3.15 -5.85 17.93
CA GLY A 167 -4.10 -6.58 17.08
C GLY A 167 -5.47 -6.68 17.75
N LYS A 168 -6.49 -7.07 16.98
CA LYS A 168 -7.80 -7.44 17.52
C LYS A 168 -7.71 -8.79 18.22
#